data_AF-A0A7W0W353-F1
#
_entry.id   AF-A0A7W0W353-F1
#
_cell.length_a   1.000
_cell.length_b   1.000
_cell.length_c   1.000
_cell.angle_alpha   90.00
_cell.angle_beta   90.00
_cell.angle_gamma   90.00
#
_symmetry.space_group_name_H-M   'P 1'
#
loop_
_entity.id
_entity.type
_entity.pdbx_description
1 polymer ?
#
loop_
_entity_poly.entity_id
_entity_poly.type
_entity_poly.pdbx_seq_one_letter_code
_entity_poly.pdbx_strand_id
1 'polypeptide(L)'
;MQAKDIRELNEGDINARIAELERERFNLRLASGTRTLEDPLRLRVIRKDIARLNTVMREKVMGIAESAAPVKTKKARRVTGRRGRKSATATNRRAKTKKKA
;
A
#
# COMPACT_ATOMS: atom_id res chain seq x y z
N MET A 1 9.24 12.66 1.73
CA MET A 1 8.91 13.89 0.97
C MET A 1 7.41 14.18 0.94
N GLN A 2 7.00 15.46 0.90
CA GLN A 2 5.61 15.83 0.65
C GLN A 2 5.33 15.84 -0.86
N ALA A 3 4.08 15.57 -1.25
CA ALA A 3 3.70 15.46 -2.67
C ALA A 3 3.65 16.82 -3.39
N LYS A 4 3.51 17.93 -2.64
CA LYS A 4 3.48 19.29 -3.19
C LYS A 4 4.85 19.65 -3.76
N ASP A 5 5.88 19.48 -2.93
CA ASP A 5 7.28 19.75 -3.28
C ASP A 5 7.71 18.99 -4.55
N ILE A 6 7.23 17.76 -4.73
CA ILE A 6 7.57 16.93 -5.89
C ILE A 6 6.92 17.45 -7.20
N ARG A 7 5.76 18.09 -7.12
CA ARG A 7 5.04 18.60 -8.29
C ARG A 7 5.66 19.89 -8.84
N GLU A 8 6.32 20.65 -7.99
CA GLU A 8 7.03 21.89 -8.34
C GLU A 8 8.37 21.61 -9.05
N LEU A 9 8.92 20.40 -8.92
CA LEU A 9 10.17 19.99 -9.57
C LEU A 9 10.00 19.76 -11.08
N ASN A 10 11.06 20.03 -11.83
CA ASN A 10 11.14 19.70 -13.25
C ASN A 10 11.26 18.18 -13.47
N GLU A 11 10.89 17.69 -14.64
CA GLU A 11 10.98 16.26 -14.99
C GLU A 11 12.43 15.73 -14.92
N GLY A 12 13.40 16.54 -15.32
CA GLY A 12 14.83 16.21 -15.20
C GLY A 12 15.26 16.00 -13.74
N ASP A 13 14.82 16.89 -12.84
CA ASP A 13 15.17 16.83 -11.42
C ASP A 13 14.52 15.64 -10.72
N ILE A 14 13.29 15.30 -11.11
CA ILE A 14 12.59 14.10 -10.63
C ILE A 14 13.39 12.83 -10.98
N ASN A 15 13.86 12.71 -12.23
CA ASN A 15 14.66 11.56 -12.65
C ASN A 15 16.01 11.49 -11.94
N ALA A 16 16.69 12.64 -11.78
CA ALA A 16 17.94 12.70 -11.01
C ALA A 16 17.73 12.24 -9.56
N ARG A 17 16.62 12.66 -8.94
CA ARG A 17 16.31 12.28 -7.56
C ARG A 17 15.94 10.81 -7.42
N ILE A 18 15.25 10.23 -8.40
CA ILE A 18 14.97 8.78 -8.44
C ILE A 18 16.29 8.01 -8.45
N ALA A 19 17.23 8.37 -9.32
CA ALA A 19 18.51 7.68 -9.43
C ALA A 19 19.33 7.76 -8.13
N GLU A 20 19.31 8.91 -7.45
CA GLU A 20 19.97 9.07 -6.15
C GLU A 20 19.36 8.15 -5.08
N LEU A 21 18.03 8.15 -4.96
CA LEU A 21 17.31 7.33 -3.98
C LEU A 21 17.46 5.82 -4.25
N GLU A 22 17.57 5.41 -5.51
CA GLU A 22 17.82 4.02 -5.87
C GLU A 22 19.22 3.56 -5.48
N ARG A 23 20.24 4.41 -5.64
CA ARG A 23 21.59 4.14 -5.13
C ARG A 23 21.61 4.01 -3.62
N GLU A 24 20.98 4.94 -2.90
CA GLU A 24 20.87 4.88 -1.43
C GLU A 24 20.17 3.58 -1.00
N ARG A 25 19.06 3.21 -1.66
CA ARG A 25 18.33 1.96 -1.40
C ARG A 25 19.21 0.72 -1.64
N PHE A 26 20.00 0.72 -2.72
CA PHE A 26 20.90 -0.39 -3.02
C PHE A 26 21.96 -0.55 -1.93
N ASN A 27 22.60 0.55 -1.54
CA ASN A 27 23.61 0.56 -0.48
C ASN A 27 23.04 0.05 0.85
N LEU A 28 21.85 0.50 1.26
CA LEU A 28 21.18 0.04 2.48
C LEU A 28 20.81 -1.45 2.42
N ARG A 29 20.43 -1.95 1.24
CA ARG A 29 20.13 -3.37 1.05
C ARG A 29 21.39 -4.24 1.16
N LEU A 30 22.51 -3.78 0.60
CA LEU A 30 23.80 -4.46 0.75
C LEU A 30 24.27 -4.47 2.21
N ALA A 31 24.16 -3.32 2.90
CA ALA A 31 24.51 -3.20 4.31
C ALA A 31 23.64 -4.11 5.20
N SER A 32 22.35 -4.21 4.92
CA SER A 32 21.42 -5.08 5.67
C SER A 32 21.79 -6.57 5.63
N GLY A 33 22.51 -7.02 4.59
CA GLY A 33 22.96 -8.41 4.48
C GLY A 33 24.24 -8.70 5.25
N THR A 34 25.02 -7.67 5.58
CA THR A 34 26.30 -7.80 6.29
C THR A 34 26.21 -7.43 7.76
N ARG A 35 25.33 -6.48 8.12
CA ARG A 35 25.13 -5.98 9.49
C ARG A 35 23.67 -5.58 9.71
N THR A 36 23.25 -5.56 10.98
CA THR A 36 21.97 -4.95 11.36
C THR A 36 22.02 -3.45 11.03
N LEU A 37 21.02 -2.95 10.31
CA LEU A 37 20.95 -1.52 9.98
C LEU A 37 20.62 -0.69 11.22
N GLU A 38 21.31 0.44 11.37
CA GLU A 38 21.01 1.45 12.41
C GLU A 38 19.60 2.06 12.24
N ASP A 39 19.17 2.29 10.99
CA ASP A 39 17.81 2.74 10.67
C ASP A 39 17.13 1.83 9.63
N PRO A 40 16.42 0.79 10.09
CA PRO A 40 15.62 -0.08 9.22
C PRO A 40 14.41 0.63 8.59
N LEU A 41 13.91 1.71 9.20
CA LEU A 41 12.75 2.46 8.70
C LEU A 41 13.12 3.29 7.46
N ARG A 42 14.39 3.67 7.31
CA ARG A 42 14.91 4.38 6.14
C ARG A 42 14.58 3.69 4.82
N LEU A 43 14.71 2.36 4.76
CA LEU A 43 14.32 1.55 3.60
C LEU A 43 12.82 1.68 3.25
N ARG A 44 11.96 1.88 4.24
CA ARG A 44 10.52 2.10 4.03
C ARG A 44 10.24 3.52 3.54
N VAL A 45 10.96 4.51 4.03
CA VAL A 45 10.86 5.91 3.60
C VAL A 45 11.29 6.05 2.14
N ILE A 46 12.47 5.55 1.79
CA ILE A 46 13.01 5.63 0.43
C ILE A 46 12.08 4.96 -0.59
N ARG A 47 11.52 3.78 -0.27
CA ARG A 47 10.52 3.12 -1.13
C ARG A 47 9.30 3.99 -1.40
N LYS A 48 8.79 4.70 -0.38
CA LYS A 48 7.65 5.61 -0.53
C LYS A 48 8.00 6.84 -1.34
N ASP A 49 9.21 7.37 -1.17
CA ASP A 49 9.64 8.56 -1.90
C ASP A 49 9.86 8.25 -3.39
N ILE A 50 10.47 7.10 -3.73
CA ILE A 50 10.56 6.62 -5.13
C ILE A 50 9.16 6.46 -5.74
N ALA A 51 8.23 5.83 -5.00
CA ALA A 51 6.86 5.63 -5.49
C ALA A 51 6.16 6.98 -5.77
N ARG A 52 6.32 7.97 -4.90
CA ARG A 52 5.74 9.32 -5.09
C ARG A 52 6.30 10.02 -6.32
N LEU A 53 7.61 9.97 -6.52
CA LEU A 53 8.28 10.55 -7.70
C LEU A 53 7.76 9.92 -8.99
N ASN A 54 7.68 8.59 -9.04
CA ASN A 54 7.15 7.86 -10.19
C ASN A 54 5.68 8.17 -10.45
N THR A 55 4.86 8.35 -9.41
CA THR A 55 3.45 8.74 -9.60
C THR A 55 3.33 10.14 -10.21
N VAL A 56 4.11 11.12 -9.75
CA VAL A 56 4.07 12.48 -10.32
C VAL A 56 4.58 12.49 -11.76
N MET A 57 5.66 11.75 -12.05
CA MET A 57 6.14 11.56 -13.43
C MET A 57 5.04 11.00 -14.33
N ARG A 58 4.28 10.02 -13.83
CA ARG A 58 3.17 9.42 -14.56
C ARG A 58 1.97 10.37 -14.73
N GLU A 59 1.65 11.16 -13.70
CA GLU A 59 0.61 12.21 -13.77
C GLU A 59 0.91 13.24 -14.86
N LYS A 60 2.20 13.65 -14.98
CA LYS A 60 2.67 14.56 -16.04
C LYS A 60 2.51 13.96 -17.43
N VAL A 61 2.97 12.72 -17.63
CA VAL A 61 2.85 12.01 -18.92
C VAL A 61 1.39 11.80 -19.34
N MET A 62 0.48 11.57 -18.39
CA MET A 62 -0.94 11.33 -18.67
C MET A 62 -1.77 12.61 -18.84
N GLY A 63 -1.19 13.81 -18.69
CA GLY A 63 -1.93 15.08 -18.82
C GLY A 63 -3.01 15.28 -17.74
N ILE A 64 -2.96 14.52 -16.65
CA ILE A 64 -3.95 14.56 -15.56
C ILE A 64 -3.73 15.81 -14.67
N ALA A 65 -2.56 16.43 -14.77
CA ALA A 65 -2.18 17.59 -13.96
C ALA A 65 -3.04 18.85 -14.22
N GLU A 66 -3.71 18.98 -15.37
CA GLU A 66 -4.58 20.13 -15.68
C GLU A 66 -6.10 19.84 -15.64
N SER A 67 -6.55 18.60 -15.83
CA SER A 67 -7.99 18.31 -16.04
C SER A 67 -8.73 17.65 -14.87
N ALA A 68 -8.05 17.37 -13.75
CA ALA A 68 -8.67 16.75 -12.58
C ALA A 68 -9.36 17.75 -11.65
N ALA A 69 -10.45 18.35 -12.11
CA ALA A 69 -11.54 18.72 -11.21
C ALA A 69 -11.91 17.50 -10.34
N PRO A 70 -12.29 17.66 -9.05
CA PRO A 70 -12.52 16.52 -8.17
C PRO A 70 -13.72 15.72 -8.67
N VAL A 71 -13.46 14.66 -9.43
CA VAL A 71 -14.48 13.66 -9.76
C VAL A 71 -14.86 13.02 -8.43
N LYS A 72 -16.00 13.46 -7.90
CA LYS A 72 -16.69 12.84 -6.76
C LYS A 72 -16.89 11.38 -7.11
N THR A 73 -15.96 10.52 -6.74
CA THR A 73 -16.17 9.08 -6.76
C THR A 73 -17.31 8.83 -5.80
N LYS A 74 -18.47 8.47 -6.37
CA LYS A 74 -19.66 8.12 -5.61
C LYS A 74 -19.25 7.10 -4.57
N LYS A 75 -19.32 7.50 -3.31
CA LYS A 75 -19.09 6.67 -2.12
C LYS A 75 -19.85 5.36 -2.34
N ALA A 76 -19.14 4.29 -2.68
CA ALA A 76 -19.74 2.98 -2.80
C ALA A 76 -20.43 2.69 -1.47
N ARG A 77 -21.76 2.58 -1.55
CA ARG A 77 -22.65 2.40 -0.41
C ARG A 77 -22.16 1.22 0.41
N ARG A 78 -21.64 1.48 1.61
CA ARG A 78 -21.26 0.46 2.59
C ARG A 78 -22.50 -0.41 2.80
N VAL A 79 -22.46 -1.68 2.37
CA VAL A 79 -23.52 -2.65 2.71
C VAL A 79 -23.39 -2.94 4.19
N THR A 80 -24.00 -2.08 5.01
CA THR A 80 -24.28 -2.38 6.41
C THR A 80 -25.54 -3.23 6.43
N GLY A 81 -25.39 -4.55 6.54
CA GLY A 81 -26.54 -5.43 6.74
C GLY A 81 -26.40 -6.81 6.11
N ARG A 82 -25.58 -7.68 6.74
CA ARG A 82 -25.83 -9.13 6.67
C ARG A 82 -25.64 -9.74 8.07
N ARG A 83 -26.43 -9.24 9.03
CA ARG A 83 -26.78 -10.00 10.22
C ARG A 83 -27.88 -10.97 9.78
N GLY A 84 -27.65 -12.27 9.90
CA GLY A 84 -28.69 -13.30 9.73
C GLY A 84 -28.39 -14.34 8.66
N ARG A 85 -27.63 -15.37 9.03
CA ARG A 85 -27.92 -16.74 8.60
C ARG A 85 -27.99 -17.61 9.85
N LYS A 86 -29.17 -17.60 10.48
CA LYS A 86 -29.66 -18.78 11.18
C LYS A 86 -30.33 -19.62 10.11
N SER A 87 -29.75 -20.76 9.75
CA SER A 87 -30.50 -21.81 9.06
C SER A 87 -30.21 -23.11 9.80
N ALA A 88 -31.25 -23.56 10.49
CA ALA A 88 -31.32 -24.83 11.17
C ALA A 88 -31.15 -25.98 10.17
N THR A 89 -30.39 -27.00 10.57
CA THR A 89 -30.76 -28.38 10.24
C THR A 89 -30.61 -29.19 11.51
N ALA A 90 -31.74 -29.56 12.08
CA ALA A 90 -31.84 -30.58 13.10
C ALA A 90 -31.61 -31.94 12.45
N THR A 91 -30.63 -32.69 12.96
CA THR A 91 -30.62 -34.15 12.86
C THR A 91 -30.46 -34.70 14.27
N ASN A 92 -31.62 -34.96 14.87
CA ASN A 92 -31.76 -35.72 16.09
C ASN A 92 -31.53 -37.21 15.77
N ARG A 93 -30.63 -37.89 16.50
CA ARG A 93 -30.66 -39.32 16.90
C ARG A 93 -29.23 -39.86 17.13
N ARG A 94 -28.79 -39.86 18.39
CA ARG A 94 -28.68 -41.12 19.16
C ARG A 94 -28.22 -40.83 20.58
N ALA A 95 -29.10 -41.21 21.48
CA ALA A 95 -28.94 -41.28 22.91
C ALA A 95 -27.60 -41.88 23.34
N LYS A 96 -27.05 -41.27 24.39
CA LYS A 96 -26.42 -41.91 25.55
C LYS A 96 -26.54 -43.44 25.54
N THR A 97 -25.41 -44.16 25.69
CA THR A 97 -25.14 -45.10 26.80
C THR A 97 -23.96 -46.04 26.46
N LYS A 98 -23.08 -46.25 27.47
CA LYS A 98 -22.02 -47.28 27.59
C LYS A 98 -20.78 -47.04 26.70
N LYS A 99 -19.53 -47.12 27.17
CA LYS A 99 -18.95 -47.79 28.35
C LYS A 99 -17.56 -47.19 28.61
N LYS A 100 -17.34 -46.64 29.81
CA LYS A 100 -16.02 -46.65 30.46
C LYS A 100 -15.72 -48.12 30.78
N ALA A 101 -14.64 -48.66 30.24
CA ALA A 101 -13.93 -49.84 30.70
C ALA A 101 -12.50 -49.70 30.16
#